data_AF-A0A2E8M6J4-F1
#
_entry.id   AF-A0A2E8M6J4-F1
#
_cell.length_a   1.000
_cell.length_b   1.000
_cell.length_c   1.000
_cell.angle_alpha   90.00
_cell.angle_beta   90.00
_cell.angle_gamma   90.00
#
_symmetry.space_group_name_H-M   'P 1'
#
loop_
_entity.id
_entity.type
_entity.pdbx_description
1 polymer ?
#
loop_
_entity_poly.entity_id
_entity_poly.type
_entity_poly.pdbx_seq_one_letter_code
_entity_poly.pdbx_strand_id
1 'polypeptide(L)'
;MNRKEILEKAESLVNGPRAQDYGDAYENHERIAKMWSVLLDTDVSVSQVYQCMVAVKLARLIVTPDHQDSWVDICGYGALGGEGNGLTDGDVRPKK
;
A
#
# COMPACT_ATOMS: atom_id res chain seq x y z
N MET A 1 0.05 19.12 -5.39
CA MET A 1 -0.37 18.87 -4.01
C MET A 1 0.80 19.10 -3.07
N ASN A 2 0.56 19.65 -1.89
CA ASN A 2 1.54 19.69 -0.81
C ASN A 2 1.56 18.35 -0.05
N ARG A 3 2.56 18.14 0.81
CA ARG A 3 2.72 16.88 1.57
C ARG A 3 1.50 16.50 2.42
N LYS A 4 0.79 17.47 2.97
CA LYS A 4 -0.38 17.23 3.83
C LYS A 4 -1.55 16.72 2.99
N GLU A 5 -1.82 17.38 1.86
CA GLU A 5 -2.88 16.97 0.93
C GLU A 5 -2.67 15.54 0.39
N ILE A 6 -1.42 15.13 0.14
CA ILE A 6 -1.10 13.77 -0.32
C ILE A 6 -1.46 12.74 0.75
N LEU A 7 -1.07 13.00 2.01
CA LEU A 7 -1.33 12.10 3.12
C LEU A 7 -2.83 12.02 3.45
N GLU A 8 -3.53 13.15 3.49
CA GLU A 8 -4.98 13.18 3.72
C GLU A 8 -5.74 12.45 2.59
N LYS A 9 -5.27 12.59 1.34
CA LYS A 9 -5.86 11.86 0.22
C LYS A 9 -5.64 10.35 0.38
N ALA A 10 -4.43 9.92 0.74
CA ALA A 10 -4.12 8.51 0.96
C ALA A 10 -4.98 7.94 2.11
N GLU A 11 -5.08 8.66 3.23
CA GLU A 11 -5.93 8.30 4.37
C GLU A 11 -7.39 8.12 3.93
N SER A 12 -7.94 9.07 3.17
CA SER A 12 -9.31 8.98 2.67
C SER A 12 -9.55 7.78 1.74
N LEU A 13 -8.52 7.28 1.07
CA LEU A 13 -8.63 6.13 0.17
C LEU A 13 -8.55 4.81 0.92
N VAL A 14 -7.71 4.72 1.96
CA VAL A 14 -7.57 3.50 2.76
C VAL A 14 -8.64 3.36 3.84
N ASN A 15 -9.18 4.49 4.35
CA ASN A 15 -10.21 4.50 5.40
C ASN A 15 -11.61 4.89 4.90
N GLY A 16 -11.75 5.31 3.64
CA GLY A 16 -12.99 5.86 3.10
C GLY A 16 -14.04 4.81 2.69
N PRO A 17 -15.17 5.26 2.09
CA PRO A 17 -16.30 4.40 1.70
C PRO A 17 -15.91 3.23 0.80
N ARG A 18 -14.86 3.37 -0.01
CA ARG A 18 -14.32 2.27 -0.83
C ARG A 18 -13.82 1.08 0.00
N ALA A 19 -13.26 1.31 1.19
CA ALA A 19 -12.92 0.21 2.10
C ALA A 19 -14.18 -0.49 2.64
N GLN A 20 -15.32 0.19 2.70
CA GLN A 20 -16.60 -0.41 3.09
C GLN A 20 -17.23 -1.23 1.95
N ASP A 21 -17.09 -0.76 0.71
CA ASP A 21 -17.70 -1.41 -0.47
C ASP A 21 -16.96 -2.69 -0.92
N TYR A 22 -15.64 -2.75 -0.72
CA TYR A 22 -14.81 -3.89 -1.18
C TYR A 22 -14.51 -4.94 -0.08
N GLY A 23 -15.06 -4.77 1.12
CA GLY A 23 -14.72 -5.59 2.30
C GLY A 23 -13.39 -5.15 2.94
N ASP A 24 -12.99 -5.85 4.01
CA ASP A 24 -11.72 -5.58 4.70
C ASP A 24 -10.58 -5.53 3.66
N ALA A 25 -9.88 -4.40 3.60
CA ALA A 25 -8.77 -4.21 2.67
C ALA A 25 -7.77 -5.36 2.77
N TYR A 26 -7.56 -5.89 3.98
CA TYR A 26 -6.70 -7.05 4.21
C TYR A 26 -7.17 -8.30 3.46
N GLU A 27 -8.48 -8.60 3.45
CA GLU A 27 -9.04 -9.79 2.79
C GLU A 27 -8.75 -9.78 1.28
N ASN A 28 -8.85 -8.62 0.63
CA ASN A 28 -8.53 -8.51 -0.79
C ASN A 28 -7.04 -8.76 -1.08
N HIS A 29 -6.15 -8.22 -0.24
CA HIS A 29 -4.72 -8.48 -0.41
C HIS A 29 -4.34 -9.92 -0.05
N GLU A 30 -5.07 -10.56 0.87
CA GLU A 30 -4.93 -12.00 1.17
C GLU A 30 -5.34 -12.87 -0.03
N ARG A 31 -6.42 -12.53 -0.71
CA ARG A 31 -6.82 -13.20 -1.97
C ARG A 31 -5.76 -13.03 -3.05
N ILE A 32 -5.17 -11.84 -3.19
CA ILE A 32 -4.07 -11.60 -4.14
C ILE A 32 -2.86 -12.44 -3.77
N ALA A 33 -2.48 -12.48 -2.49
CA ALA A 33 -1.36 -13.27 -1.99
C ALA A 33 -1.55 -14.75 -2.35
N LYS A 34 -2.71 -15.35 -2.01
CA LYS A 34 -3.07 -16.73 -2.37
C LYS A 34 -3.00 -16.98 -3.88
N MET A 35 -3.53 -16.07 -4.68
CA MET A 35 -3.52 -16.20 -6.14
C MET A 35 -2.09 -16.13 -6.70
N TRP A 36 -1.28 -15.18 -6.24
CA TRP A 36 0.11 -15.06 -6.65
C TRP A 36 0.94 -16.26 -6.23
N SER A 37 0.66 -16.83 -5.05
CA SER A 37 1.37 -18.03 -4.61
C SER A 37 1.18 -19.19 -5.58
N VAL A 38 -0.05 -19.38 -6.06
CA VAL A 38 -0.36 -20.41 -7.07
C VAL A 38 0.30 -20.09 -8.42
N LEU A 39 0.24 -18.83 -8.86
CA LEU A 39 0.78 -18.43 -10.16
C LEU A 39 2.30 -18.50 -10.24
N LEU A 40 2.99 -18.21 -9.14
CA LEU A 40 4.45 -18.13 -9.06
C LEU A 40 5.11 -19.38 -8.48
N ASP A 41 4.30 -20.37 -8.07
CA ASP A 41 4.75 -21.60 -7.39
C ASP A 41 5.68 -21.32 -6.19
N THR A 42 5.33 -20.31 -5.39
CA THR A 42 6.06 -19.89 -4.19
C THR A 42 5.10 -19.30 -3.18
N ASP A 43 5.35 -19.42 -1.88
CA ASP A 43 4.51 -18.74 -0.90
C ASP A 43 4.71 -17.22 -0.95
N VAL A 44 3.60 -16.48 -1.08
CA VAL A 44 3.54 -15.03 -1.10
C VAL A 44 2.67 -14.58 0.06
N SER A 45 3.24 -13.72 0.91
CA SER A 45 2.55 -13.07 2.02
C SER A 45 1.84 -11.79 1.59
N VAL A 46 0.83 -11.37 2.36
CA VAL A 46 0.17 -10.07 2.19
C VAL A 46 1.18 -8.91 2.27
N SER A 47 2.18 -9.01 3.14
CA SER A 47 3.26 -8.02 3.25
C SER A 47 4.04 -7.88 1.94
N GLN A 48 4.36 -8.98 1.27
CA GLN A 48 4.99 -8.96 -0.05
C GLN A 48 4.07 -8.37 -1.12
N VAL A 49 2.75 -8.61 -1.06
CA VAL A 49 1.79 -7.95 -1.96
C VAL A 49 1.88 -6.43 -1.83
N TYR A 50 1.86 -5.87 -0.61
CA TYR A 50 2.00 -4.42 -0.41
C TYR A 50 3.31 -3.87 -0.99
N GLN A 51 4.43 -4.56 -0.75
CA GLN A 51 5.74 -4.17 -1.28
C GLN A 51 5.76 -4.18 -2.82
N CYS A 52 5.18 -5.21 -3.44
CA CYS A 52 5.06 -5.29 -4.89
C CYS A 52 4.13 -4.21 -5.47
N MET A 53 3.03 -3.89 -4.79
CA MET A 53 2.13 -2.81 -5.22
C MET A 53 2.82 -1.44 -5.18
N VAL A 54 3.66 -1.18 -4.16
CA VAL A 54 4.55 -0.01 -4.14
C VAL A 54 5.50 -0.02 -5.33
N ALA A 55 6.14 -1.16 -5.63
CA ALA A 55 7.05 -1.28 -6.77
C ALA A 55 6.36 -1.00 -8.12
N VAL A 56 5.11 -1.41 -8.31
CA VAL A 56 4.32 -1.10 -9.51
C VAL A 56 4.11 0.41 -9.67
N LYS A 57 3.87 1.15 -8.58
CA LYS A 57 3.73 2.62 -8.63
C LYS A 57 5.08 3.28 -8.91
N LEU A 58 6.16 2.79 -8.31
CA LEU A 58 7.52 3.25 -8.62
C LEU A 58 7.86 3.05 -10.11
N ALA A 59 7.51 1.90 -10.69
CA ALA A 59 7.73 1.63 -12.11
C ALA A 59 7.02 2.66 -13.02
N ARG A 60 5.80 3.09 -12.67
CA ARG A 60 5.11 4.16 -13.39
C ARG A 60 5.84 5.51 -13.25
N LEU A 61 6.33 5.82 -12.06
CA LEU A 61 7.02 7.08 -11.77
C LEU A 61 8.37 7.20 -12.51
N ILE A 62 8.99 6.10 -12.94
CA ILE A 62 10.19 6.15 -13.79
C ILE A 62 9.89 6.85 -15.12
N VAL A 63 8.71 6.63 -15.69
CA VAL A 63 8.31 7.20 -16.99
C VAL A 63 7.52 8.51 -16.80
N THR A 64 6.73 8.61 -15.72
CA THR A 64 5.87 9.77 -15.44
C THR A 64 6.07 10.24 -13.99
N PRO A 65 7.16 10.97 -13.69
CA PRO A 65 7.53 11.32 -12.30
C PRO A 65 6.51 12.21 -11.57
N ASP A 66 5.69 12.95 -12.31
CA ASP A 66 4.66 13.85 -11.83
C ASP A 66 3.28 13.20 -11.70
N HIS A 67 3.18 11.87 -11.89
CA HIS A 67 1.92 11.13 -11.75
C HIS A 67 1.44 11.10 -10.28
N GLN A 68 0.57 12.05 -9.92
CA GLN A 68 0.15 12.33 -8.54
C GLN A 68 -0.46 11.12 -7.83
N ASP A 69 -1.34 10.37 -8.49
CA ASP A 69 -1.99 9.20 -7.89
C ASP A 69 -0.98 8.13 -7.45
N SER A 70 0.16 8.02 -8.16
CA SER A 70 1.18 7.05 -7.78
C SER A 70 1.86 7.39 -6.46
N TRP A 71 2.03 8.68 -6.16
CA TRP A 71 2.55 9.11 -4.86
C TRP A 71 1.54 8.87 -3.73
N VAL A 72 0.26 9.15 -3.99
CA VAL A 72 -0.83 8.87 -3.03
C VAL A 72 -0.96 7.37 -2.75
N ASP A 73 -0.95 6.55 -3.79
CA ASP A 73 -1.04 5.08 -3.68
C ASP A 73 0.12 4.49 -2.87
N ILE A 74 1.34 5.00 -3.05
CA ILE A 74 2.51 4.56 -2.26
C ILE A 74 2.30 4.83 -0.78
N CYS A 75 1.76 6.00 -0.41
CA CYS A 75 1.41 6.30 0.98
C CYS A 75 0.34 5.34 1.52
N GLY A 76 -0.68 5.03 0.71
CA GLY A 76 -1.75 4.09 1.08
C GLY A 76 -1.23 2.67 1.33
N TYR A 77 -0.46 2.11 0.39
CA TYR A 77 0.13 0.77 0.56
C TYR A 77 1.17 0.73 1.68
N GLY A 78 1.92 1.81 1.90
CA GLY A 78 2.84 1.94 3.02
C GLY A 78 2.11 1.88 4.37
N ALA A 79 0.98 2.57 4.50
CA ALA A 79 0.15 2.54 5.70
C ALA A 79 -0.42 1.13 5.97
N LEU A 80 -1.05 0.51 4.96
CA LEU A 80 -1.58 -0.86 5.06
C LEU A 80 -0.49 -1.89 5.37
N GLY A 81 0.70 -1.71 4.79
CA GLY A 81 1.86 -2.53 5.09
C GLY A 81 2.32 -2.38 6.54
N GLY A 82 2.42 -1.16 7.06
CA GLY A 82 2.79 -0.93 8.45
C GLY A 82 1.80 -1.56 9.44
N GLU A 83 0.51 -1.36 9.21
CA GLU A 83 -0.57 -1.96 10.01
C GLU A 83 -0.52 -3.49 9.94
N GLY A 84 -0.47 -4.07 8.74
CA GLY A 84 -0.47 -5.53 8.54
C GLY A 84 0.76 -6.25 9.11
N ASN A 85 1.88 -5.53 9.31
CA ASN A 85 3.07 -6.07 9.99
C ASN A 85 3.10 -5.74 11.49
N GLY A 86 2.05 -5.09 12.03
CA GLY A 86 1.94 -4.74 13.46
C GLY A 86 2.93 -3.68 13.92
N LEU A 87 3.38 -2.79 13.02
CA LEU A 87 4.33 -1.74 13.37
C LEU A 87 3.68 -0.72 14.32
N THR A 88 4.47 -0.26 15.27
CA THR A 88 4.08 0.75 16.25
C THR A 88 4.97 1.99 16.13
N ASP A 89 4.56 3.08 16.77
CA ASP A 89 5.38 4.30 16.84
C ASP A 89 6.79 4.04 17.42
N GLY A 90 6.95 3.02 18.27
CA GLY A 90 8.24 2.63 18.83
C GLY A 90 9.23 2.05 17.80
N ASP A 91 8.73 1.55 16.67
CA ASP A 91 9.54 0.97 15.59
C ASP A 91 10.05 2.03 14.60
N VAL A 92 9.46 3.24 14.64
CA VAL A 92 9.87 4.35 13.79
C VAL A 92 11.18 4.93 14.31
N ARG A 93 12.27 4.71 13.57
CA ARG A 93 13.56 5.32 13.89
C ARG A 93 13.41 6.86 13.96
N PRO A 94 13.94 7.52 15.01
CA PRO A 94 13.86 8.97 15.12
C PRO A 94 14.51 9.62 13.90
N LYS A 95 13.82 10.62 13.34
CA LYS A 95 14.39 11.43 12.26
C LYS A 95 15.61 12.18 12.83
N LYS A 96 16.77 11.99 12.20
CA LYS A 96 17.98 12.77 12.50
C LYS A 96 17.78 14.23 12.11
#